data_AF-A0A7V6WKD9-F1
#
_entry.id   AF-A0A7V6WKD9-F1
#
_cell.length_a   1.000
_cell.length_b   1.000
_cell.length_c   1.000
_cell.angle_alpha   90.00
_cell.angle_beta   90.00
_cell.angle_gamma   90.00
#
_symmetry.space_group_name_H-M   'P 1'
#
loop_
_entity.id
_entity.type
_entity.pdbx_description
1 polymer ?
#
loop_
_entity_poly.entity_id
_entity_poly.type
_entity_poly.pdbx_seq_one_letter_code
_entity_poly.pdbx_strand_id
1 'polypeptide(L)'
;MQILIVDLGSQYSVIIDQALREIGYRSAILPPEEAKKWLKLNRPKAIILSGGNTSVYEKNVPTPPKNILNKKIPVLGICYGMQWIIHSMGGEVSAKTNNEKEEKK
;
A
#
# COMPACT_ATOMS: atom_id res chain seq x y z
N MET A 1 -11.56 12.64 -10.94
CA MET A 1 -10.26 11.93 -10.88
C MET A 1 -10.42 10.71 -9.98
N GLN A 2 -9.95 9.52 -10.37
CA GLN A 2 -10.14 8.29 -9.59
C GLN A 2 -8.80 7.72 -9.13
N ILE A 3 -8.69 7.44 -7.82
CA ILE A 3 -7.54 6.84 -7.16
C ILE A 3 -7.91 5.41 -6.75
N LEU A 4 -6.98 4.48 -6.88
CA LEU A 4 -7.16 3.11 -6.39
C LEU A 4 -6.42 2.97 -5.06
N ILE A 5 -7.12 2.57 -4.00
CA ILE A 5 -6.53 2.14 -2.73
C ILE A 5 -6.51 0.62 -2.74
N VAL A 6 -5.32 0.02 -2.72
CA VAL A 6 -5.13 -1.42 -2.54
C VAL A 6 -5.03 -1.66 -1.05
N ASP A 7 -6.05 -2.33 -0.50
CA ASP A 7 -6.10 -2.63 0.92
C ASP A 7 -5.24 -3.85 1.27
N LEU A 8 -4.21 -3.66 2.07
CA LEU A 8 -3.30 -4.69 2.53
C LEU A 8 -3.59 -5.16 3.97
N GLY A 9 -4.80 -4.88 4.47
CA GLY A 9 -5.23 -5.20 5.83
C GLY A 9 -5.05 -4.02 6.79
N SER A 10 -5.11 -2.79 6.27
CA SER A 10 -4.96 -1.57 7.07
C SER A 10 -6.28 -1.23 7.74
N GLN A 11 -6.24 -0.91 9.05
CA GLN A 11 -7.36 -0.23 9.71
C GLN A 11 -7.58 1.20 9.18
N TYR A 12 -6.62 1.74 8.42
CA TYR A 12 -6.63 3.12 7.94
C TYR A 12 -7.13 3.29 6.49
N SER A 13 -7.49 2.22 5.78
CA SER A 13 -7.95 2.31 4.37
C SER A 13 -9.15 3.24 4.20
N VAL A 14 -10.09 3.25 5.16
CA VAL A 14 -11.24 4.16 5.18
C VAL A 14 -10.84 5.60 5.48
N ILE A 15 -9.85 5.82 6.36
CA ILE A 15 -9.34 7.17 6.66
C ILE A 15 -8.67 7.78 5.43
N ILE A 16 -7.91 6.97 4.69
CA ILE A 16 -7.30 7.40 3.41
C ILE A 16 -8.39 7.78 2.40
N ASP A 17 -9.47 7.00 2.27
CA ASP A 17 -10.59 7.35 1.39
C ASP A 17 -11.26 8.67 1.81
N GLN A 18 -11.49 8.88 3.11
CA GLN A 18 -12.03 10.14 3.63
C GLN A 18 -11.12 11.32 3.31
N ALA A 19 -9.81 11.20 3.57
CA ALA A 19 -8.85 12.26 3.28
C ALA A 19 -8.82 12.60 1.78
N LEU A 20 -8.91 11.61 0.90
CA LEU A 20 -9.02 11.84 -0.56
C LEU A 20 -10.31 12.55 -0.95
N ARG A 21 -11.43 12.23 -0.29
CA ARG A 21 -12.72 12.91 -0.54
C ARG A 21 -12.69 14.37 -0.11
N GLU A 22 -12.06 14.68 1.02
CA GLU A 22 -11.90 16.04 1.52
C GLU A 22 -11.14 16.93 0.53
N ILE A 23 -10.16 16.38 -0.18
CA ILE A 23 -9.43 17.08 -1.25
C ILE A 23 -10.08 16.94 -2.64
N GLY A 24 -11.30 16.42 -2.73
CA GLY A 24 -12.11 16.38 -3.96
C GLY A 24 -11.87 15.20 -4.90
N TYR A 25 -11.19 14.14 -4.44
CA TYR A 25 -10.90 12.94 -5.22
C TYR A 25 -11.86 11.79 -4.89
N ARG A 26 -12.20 11.00 -5.91
CA ARG A 26 -12.93 9.73 -5.71
C ARG A 26 -11.92 8.60 -5.60
N SER A 27 -12.19 7.65 -4.73
CA SER A 27 -11.36 6.45 -4.61
C SER A 27 -12.18 5.16 -4.72
N ALA A 28 -11.49 4.06 -5.00
CA ALA A 28 -12.01 2.70 -4.84
C ALA A 28 -11.06 1.95 -3.90
N ILE A 29 -11.58 1.36 -2.83
CA ILE A 29 -10.84 0.49 -1.92
C ILE A 29 -11.07 -0.95 -2.37
N LEU A 30 -10.00 -1.67 -2.71
CA LEU A 30 -10.08 -3.05 -3.18
C LEU A 30 -8.97 -3.91 -2.56
N PRO A 31 -9.23 -5.17 -2.20
CA PRO A 31 -8.18 -6.12 -1.83
C PRO A 31 -7.29 -6.44 -3.05
N PRO A 32 -6.08 -7.01 -2.87
CA PRO A 32 -5.09 -7.14 -3.94
C PRO A 32 -5.55 -7.92 -5.18
N GLU A 33 -6.28 -9.02 -4.98
CA GLU A 33 -6.79 -9.84 -6.08
C GLU A 33 -7.87 -9.12 -6.91
N GLU A 34 -8.72 -8.34 -6.25
CA GLU A 34 -9.72 -7.53 -6.93
C GLU A 34 -9.09 -6.32 -7.61
N ALA A 35 -8.13 -5.66 -6.95
CA ALA A 35 -7.36 -4.57 -7.53
C ALA A 35 -6.68 -5.02 -8.84
N LYS A 36 -6.13 -6.24 -8.88
CA LYS A 36 -5.54 -6.82 -10.10
C LYS A 36 -6.56 -6.94 -11.24
N LYS A 37 -7.78 -7.39 -10.96
CA LYS A 37 -8.86 -7.51 -11.96
C LYS A 37 -9.35 -6.12 -12.40
N TRP A 38 -9.57 -5.24 -11.43
CA TRP A 38 -10.04 -3.87 -11.66
C TRP A 38 -9.07 -3.06 -12.52
N LEU A 39 -7.77 -3.20 -12.28
CA LEU A 39 -6.69 -2.56 -13.03
C LEU A 39 -6.53 -3.04 -14.50
N LYS A 40 -7.24 -4.10 -14.91
CA LYS A 40 -7.35 -4.50 -16.33
C LYS A 40 -8.44 -3.73 -17.06
N LEU A 41 -9.49 -3.34 -16.35
CA LEU A 41 -10.66 -2.67 -16.89
C LEU A 41 -10.61 -1.16 -16.71
N ASN A 42 -9.82 -0.68 -15.75
CA ASN A 42 -9.75 0.71 -15.35
C ASN A 42 -8.31 1.22 -15.29
N ARG A 43 -8.14 2.53 -15.50
CA ARG A 43 -6.85 3.23 -15.40
C ARG A 43 -6.95 4.34 -14.35
N PRO A 44 -6.56 4.08 -13.09
CA PRO A 44 -6.57 5.11 -12.06
C PRO A 44 -5.46 6.13 -12.33
N LYS A 45 -5.62 7.32 -11.77
CA LYS A 45 -4.61 8.40 -11.88
C LYS A 45 -3.46 8.23 -10.91
N ALA A 46 -3.71 7.54 -9.79
CA ALA A 46 -2.70 7.15 -8.81
C ALA A 46 -3.15 5.88 -8.08
N ILE A 47 -2.20 5.19 -7.46
CA ILE A 47 -2.43 4.00 -6.65
C ILE A 47 -1.87 4.25 -5.26
N ILE A 48 -2.61 3.88 -4.23
CA ILE A 48 -2.15 3.88 -2.84
C ILE A 48 -2.12 2.43 -2.37
N LEU A 49 -0.97 1.97 -1.91
CA LEU A 49 -0.83 0.70 -1.19
C LEU A 49 -0.98 1.00 0.29
N SER A 50 -2.06 0.52 0.91
CA SER A 50 -2.32 0.79 2.32
C SER A 50 -1.33 0.03 3.22
N GLY A 51 -1.34 0.36 4.52
CA GLY A 51 -0.60 -0.41 5.52
C GLY A 51 -1.23 -1.77 5.79
N GLY A 52 -0.72 -2.44 6.82
CA GLY A 52 -1.29 -3.65 7.37
C GLY A 52 -0.68 -3.88 8.75
N ASN A 53 -1.37 -4.64 9.60
CA ASN A 53 -0.81 -5.08 10.88
C ASN A 53 0.21 -6.21 10.73
N THR A 54 0.43 -6.69 9.51
CA THR A 54 1.28 -7.84 9.19
C THR A 54 2.66 -7.39 8.74
N SER A 55 3.69 -8.06 9.26
CA SER A 55 5.07 -7.90 8.80
C SER A 55 5.25 -8.47 7.38
N VAL A 56 6.12 -7.87 6.57
CA VAL A 56 6.45 -8.36 5.21
C VAL A 56 7.02 -9.78 5.17
N TYR A 57 7.46 -10.29 6.33
CA TYR A 57 8.04 -11.62 6.48
C TYR A 57 7.02 -12.70 6.90
N GLU A 58 5.76 -12.35 7.15
CA GLU A 58 4.72 -13.31 7.52
C GLU A 58 4.22 -14.12 6.30
N LYS A 59 3.76 -15.36 6.54
CA LYS A 59 3.16 -16.21 5.49
C LYS A 59 1.70 -15.79 5.28
N ASN A 60 1.24 -15.75 4.02
CA ASN A 60 -0.12 -15.34 3.60
C ASN A 60 -0.47 -13.85 3.73
N VAL A 61 0.53 -12.97 3.64
CA VAL A 61 0.27 -11.53 3.69
C VAL A 61 -0.34 -11.05 2.37
N PRO A 62 -1.37 -10.19 2.42
CA PRO A 62 -1.89 -9.51 1.23
C PRO A 62 -0.74 -8.87 0.44
N THR A 63 -0.52 -9.34 -0.78
CA THR A 63 0.60 -8.88 -1.61
C THR A 63 0.06 -8.08 -2.79
N PRO A 64 0.52 -6.84 -2.99
CA PRO A 64 0.16 -6.05 -4.16
C PRO A 64 0.47 -6.78 -5.48
N PRO A 65 -0.28 -6.51 -6.56
CA PRO A 65 0.02 -7.06 -7.87
C PRO A 65 1.46 -6.71 -8.31
N LYS A 66 2.28 -7.71 -8.67
CA LYS A 66 3.71 -7.52 -9.03
C LYS A 66 3.97 -6.42 -10.07
N ASN A 67 3.04 -6.22 -11.01
CA ASN A 67 3.19 -5.23 -12.08
C ASN A 67 2.62 -3.85 -11.73
N ILE A 68 2.31 -3.58 -10.47
CA ILE A 68 1.70 -2.31 -10.06
C ILE A 68 2.68 -1.13 -10.21
N LEU A 69 3.97 -1.36 -9.99
CA LEU A 69 5.05 -0.37 -10.13
C LEU A 69 5.49 -0.14 -11.58
N ASN A 70 5.24 -1.11 -12.47
CA ASN A 70 5.65 -1.03 -13.88
C ASN A 70 4.69 -0.18 -14.73
N LYS A 71 3.60 0.32 -14.15
CA LYS A 71 2.67 1.21 -14.83
C LYS A 71 3.19 2.64 -14.71
N LYS A 72 3.04 3.47 -15.75
CA LYS A 72 3.26 4.93 -15.71
C LYS A 72 2.21 5.65 -14.83
N ILE A 73 1.87 5.08 -13.69
CA ILE A 73 0.88 5.54 -12.72
C ILE A 73 1.64 5.75 -11.41
N PRO A 74 1.57 6.95 -10.80
CA PRO A 74 2.16 7.19 -9.50
C PRO A 74 1.65 6.21 -8.43
N VAL A 75 2.56 5.68 -7.62
CA VAL A 75 2.26 4.76 -6.52
C VAL A 75 2.78 5.34 -5.21
N LEU A 76 1.91 5.43 -4.20
CA LEU A 76 2.25 5.78 -2.82
C LEU A 76 2.11 4.53 -1.95
N GLY A 77 3.17 4.16 -1.24
CA GLY A 77 3.11 3.10 -0.22
C GLY A 77 3.04 3.70 1.18
N ILE A 78 2.15 3.18 2.02
CA ILE A 78 2.02 3.59 3.43
C ILE A 78 2.38 2.41 4.33
N CYS A 79 3.31 2.60 5.27
CA CYS A 79 3.77 1.58 6.21
C CYS A 79 4.17 0.28 5.49
N TYR A 80 3.42 -0.81 5.67
CA TYR A 80 3.63 -2.08 4.96
C TYR A 80 3.69 -1.91 3.44
N GLY A 81 2.82 -1.09 2.85
CA GLY A 81 2.86 -0.78 1.42
C GLY A 81 4.19 -0.17 0.98
N MET A 82 4.82 0.68 1.81
CA MET A 82 6.15 1.24 1.53
C MET A 82 7.24 0.16 1.61
N GLN A 83 7.21 -0.69 2.64
CA GLN A 83 8.16 -1.79 2.80
C GLN A 83 8.11 -2.73 1.59
N TRP A 84 6.90 -3.05 1.12
CA TRP A 84 6.71 -3.88 -0.07
C TRP A 84 7.30 -3.23 -1.33
N ILE A 85 7.17 -1.91 -1.51
CA ILE A 85 7.77 -1.19 -2.66
C ILE A 85 9.29 -1.32 -2.63
N ILE A 86 9.91 -1.04 -1.48
CA ILE A 86 11.36 -1.13 -1.30
C ILE A 86 11.85 -2.54 -1.64
N HIS A 87 11.22 -3.56 -1.05
CA HIS A 87 11.57 -4.96 -1.28
C HIS A 87 11.38 -5.36 -2.76
N SER A 88 10.29 -4.92 -3.40
CA SER A 88 10.00 -5.22 -4.81
C SER A 88 10.98 -4.57 -5.79
N MET A 89 11.65 -3.50 -5.37
CA MET A 89 12.68 -2.81 -6.15
C MET A 89 14.10 -3.30 -5.85
N GLY A 90 14.25 -4.36 -5.03
CA GLY A 90 15.54 -4.94 -4.66
C GLY A 90 16.24 -4.22 -3.51
N GLY A 91 15.55 -3.32 -2.81
CA GLY A 91 16.04 -2.71 -1.57
C GLY A 91 15.81 -3.62 -0.36
N GLU A 92 16.54 -3.32 0.72
CA GLU A 92 16.43 -4.06 1.98
C GLU A 92 15.59 -3.29 3.00
N VAL A 93 14.76 -4.02 3.76
CA VAL A 93 13.95 -3.48 4.86
C VAL A 93 14.36 -4.18 6.14
N SER A 94 15.12 -3.49 6.99
CA SER A 94 15.56 -4.04 8.27
C SER A 94 14.39 -4.21 9.23
N ALA A 95 14.25 -5.41 9.80
CA ALA A 95 13.34 -5.62 10.92
C ALA A 95 13.92 -4.93 12.16
N LYS A 96 13.12 -4.12 12.86
CA LYS A 96 13.49 -3.68 14.20
C LYS A 96 13.46 -4.90 15.12
N THR A 97 14.63 -5.40 15.52
CA THR A 97 14.75 -6.24 16.71
C THR A 97 14.59 -5.29 17.91
N ASN A 98 13.70 -5.60 18.85
CA ASN A 98 13.40 -4.75 20.03
C ASN A 98 14.57 -4.65 21.05
N ASN A 99 15.81 -4.54 20.59
CA ASN A 99 17.00 -4.34 21.41
C ASN A 99 17.58 -2.92 21.31
N GLU A 100 16.83 -1.96 20.76
CA GLU A 100 17.18 -0.55 20.90
C GLU A 100 16.53 0.00 22.16
N LYS A 101 17.36 0.10 23.21
CA LYS A 101 17.08 0.92 24.38
C LYS A 101 16.58 2.28 23.92
N GLU A 102 15.44 2.69 24.45
CA GLU A 102 14.97 4.07 24.39
C GLU A 102 16.11 5.01 24.77
N GLU A 103 16.70 5.70 23.78
CA GLU A 103 17.41 6.94 24.07
C GLU A 103 16.36 7.94 24.52
N LYS A 104 16.15 7.96 25.85
CA LYS A 104 15.55 9.10 26.54
C LYS A 104 16.34 10.34 26.16
N LYS A 105 15.67 11.30 25.53
CA LYS A 105 16.14 12.67 25.41
C LYS A 105 15.18 13.57 26.18
#